data_AF-A0A8H2PLU9-F1
#
_entry.id   AF-A0A8H2PLU9-F1
#
_cell.length_a   1.000
_cell.length_b   1.000
_cell.length_c   1.000
_cell.angle_alpha   90.00
_cell.angle_beta   90.00
_cell.angle_gamma   90.00
#
_symmetry.space_group_name_H-M   'P 1'
#
loop_
_entity.id
_entity.type
_entity.pdbx_description
1 polymer ?
#
loop_
_entity_poly.entity_id
_entity_poly.type
_entity_poly.pdbx_seq_one_letter_code
_entity_poly.pdbx_strand_id
1 'polypeptide(L)'
;MRLYLTLFFILVLLALAFIFGSQNEQVLTLNYLIARTEITVAAAVSLFTGLGFVLGLLVTILWRIIRRSKKALANRKSQET
;
A
#
# COMPACT_ATOMS: atom_id res chain seq x y z
N MET A 1 16.68 -12.44 10.94
CA MET A 1 16.89 -13.24 9.72
C MET A 1 15.61 -13.50 8.93
N ARG A 2 14.56 -14.11 9.50
CA ARG A 2 13.32 -14.45 8.76
C ARG A 2 12.66 -13.26 8.04
N LEU A 3 12.44 -12.15 8.76
CA LEU A 3 11.80 -10.95 8.19
C LEU A 3 12.58 -10.33 7.02
N TYR A 4 13.92 -10.24 7.14
CA TYR A 4 14.77 -9.69 6.08
C TYR A 4 14.71 -10.55 4.81
N LEU A 5 14.75 -11.88 4.97
CA LEU A 5 14.66 -12.81 3.85
C LEU A 5 13.28 -12.72 3.17
N THR A 6 12.19 -12.65 3.96
CA THR A 6 10.84 -12.48 3.43
C THR A 6 10.68 -11.15 2.70
N LEU A 7 11.18 -10.05 3.28
CA LEU A 7 11.10 -8.73 2.67
C LEU A 7 11.90 -8.68 1.36
N PHE A 8 13.12 -9.23 1.37
CA PHE A 8 13.94 -9.36 0.16
C PHE A 8 13.22 -10.15 -0.93
N PHE A 9 12.65 -11.31 -0.58
CA PHE A 9 11.90 -12.13 -1.53
C PHE A 9 10.70 -11.40 -2.12
N ILE A 10 9.93 -10.67 -1.30
CA ILE A 10 8.82 -9.84 -1.76
C ILE A 10 9.31 -8.76 -2.73
N LEU A 11 10.43 -8.09 -2.44
CA LEU A 11 10.99 -7.05 -3.32
C LEU A 11 11.47 -7.64 -4.65
N VAL A 12 12.04 -8.85 -4.65
CA VAL A 12 12.42 -9.56 -5.89
C VAL A 12 11.18 -9.88 -6.73
N LEU A 13 10.13 -10.43 -6.12
CA LEU A 13 8.87 -10.70 -6.81
C LEU A 13 8.21 -9.43 -7.36
N LEU A 14 8.24 -8.35 -6.58
CA LEU A 14 7.75 -7.04 -7.00
C LEU A 14 8.53 -6.54 -8.24
N ALA A 15 9.86 -6.60 -8.20
CA ALA A 15 10.70 -6.19 -9.32
C ALA A 15 10.41 -7.01 -10.58
N LEU A 16 10.27 -8.34 -10.44
CA LEU A 16 9.88 -9.21 -11.55
C LEU A 16 8.50 -8.82 -12.12
N ALA A 17 7.52 -8.55 -11.27
CA ALA A 17 6.20 -8.10 -11.71
C ALA A 17 6.25 -6.78 -12.50
N PHE A 18 7.10 -5.82 -12.09
CA PHE A 18 7.30 -4.58 -12.84
C PHE A 18 8.02 -4.81 -14.18
N ILE A 19 9.01 -5.69 -14.23
CA ILE A 19 9.72 -6.03 -15.46
C ILE A 19 8.75 -6.68 -16.46
N PHE A 20 8.01 -7.71 -16.02
CA PHE A 20 7.02 -8.38 -16.87
C PHE A 20 5.88 -7.44 -17.27
N GLY A 21 5.41 -6.60 -16.34
CA GLY A 21 4.40 -5.58 -16.61
C GLY A 21 4.88 -4.57 -17.65
N SER A 22 6.11 -4.07 -17.54
CA SER A 22 6.67 -3.08 -18.47
C SER A 22 6.87 -3.61 -19.89
N GLN A 23 7.13 -4.90 -20.05
CA GLN A 23 7.25 -5.56 -21.35
C GLN A 23 5.88 -5.90 -21.96
N ASN A 24 4.80 -5.70 -21.21
CA ASN A 24 3.46 -6.08 -21.64
C ASN A 24 2.81 -4.92 -22.38
N GLU A 25 2.67 -5.07 -23.70
CA GLU A 25 2.03 -4.08 -24.58
C GLU A 25 0.50 -4.06 -24.48
N GLN A 26 -0.09 -4.95 -23.67
CA GLN A 26 -1.54 -5.03 -23.55
C GLN A 26 -2.08 -3.76 -22.87
N VAL A 27 -3.12 -3.22 -23.48
CA VAL A 27 -3.89 -2.10 -22.95
C VAL A 27 -5.16 -2.61 -22.27
N LEU A 28 -5.44 -2.05 -21.09
CA LEU A 28 -6.69 -2.22 -20.36
C LEU A 28 -7.56 -0.99 -20.57
N THR A 29 -8.85 -1.24 -20.76
CA THR A 29 -9.88 -0.23 -20.66
C THR A 29 -10.41 -0.15 -19.23
N LEU A 30 -10.32 1.03 -18.62
CA LEU A 30 -11.01 1.34 -17.38
C LEU A 30 -12.21 2.24 -17.66
N ASN A 31 -13.39 1.77 -17.25
CA ASN A 31 -14.63 2.54 -17.31
C ASN A 31 -14.92 3.08 -15.91
N TYR A 32 -14.78 4.39 -15.76
CA TYR A 32 -15.25 5.14 -14.59
C TYR A 32 -16.74 5.51 -14.76
N LEU A 33 -17.35 6.01 -13.70
CA LEU A 33 -18.78 6.36 -13.69
C LEU A 33 -19.17 7.35 -14.82
N ILE A 34 -18.27 8.24 -15.22
CA ILE A 34 -18.55 9.33 -16.19
C ILE A 34 -17.52 9.35 -17.34
N ALA A 35 -16.48 8.51 -17.31
CA ALA A 35 -15.38 8.56 -18.28
C ALA A 35 -14.78 7.17 -18.56
N ARG A 36 -14.12 7.03 -19.70
CA ARG A 36 -13.37 5.82 -20.08
C ARG A 36 -11.93 6.19 -20.35
N THR A 37 -10.99 5.42 -19.82
CA THR A 37 -9.55 5.59 -20.10
C THR A 37 -8.95 4.27 -20.55
N GLU A 38 -7.92 4.34 -21.38
CA GLU A 38 -7.13 3.19 -21.79
C GLU A 38 -5.73 3.38 -21.24
N ILE A 39 -5.28 2.42 -20.44
CA ILE A 39 -3.98 2.43 -19.81
C ILE A 39 -3.31 1.08 -20.01
N THR A 40 -1.98 1.05 -20.08
CA THR A 40 -1.25 -0.22 -20.18
C THR A 40 -1.42 -1.05 -18.90
N VAL A 41 -1.27 -2.37 -19.01
CA VAL A 41 -1.20 -3.26 -17.83
C VAL A 41 -0.12 -2.78 -16.85
N ALA A 42 1.04 -2.38 -17.37
CA ALA A 42 2.12 -1.80 -16.57
C ALA A 42 1.65 -0.59 -15.74
N ALA A 43 0.95 0.36 -16.38
CA ALA A 43 0.46 1.57 -15.73
C ALA A 43 -0.59 1.25 -14.67
N ALA A 44 -1.52 0.32 -14.96
CA ALA A 44 -2.53 -0.12 -14.01
C ALA A 44 -1.89 -0.73 -12.76
N VAL A 45 -0.99 -1.70 -12.94
CA VAL A 45 -0.28 -2.37 -11.83
C VAL A 45 0.50 -1.35 -11.01
N SER A 46 1.26 -0.47 -11.67
CA SER A 46 2.05 0.58 -11.00
C SER A 46 1.16 1.49 -10.15
N LEU A 47 0.05 1.95 -10.72
CA LEU A 47 -0.88 2.86 -10.07
C LEU A 47 -1.53 2.22 -8.85
N PHE A 48 -2.08 1.01 -8.99
CA PHE A 48 -2.77 0.33 -7.89
C PHE A 48 -1.81 -0.13 -6.80
N THR A 49 -0.61 -0.61 -7.16
CA THR A 49 0.42 -0.96 -6.17
C THR A 49 0.89 0.27 -5.41
N GLY A 50 1.19 1.37 -6.10
CA GLY A 50 1.61 2.63 -5.47
C GLY A 50 0.55 3.21 -4.54
N LEU A 51 -0.70 3.33 -5.03
CA LEU A 51 -1.82 3.81 -4.22
C LEU A 51 -2.11 2.90 -3.04
N GLY A 52 -2.15 1.59 -3.25
CA GLY A 52 -2.39 0.60 -2.19
C GLY A 52 -1.33 0.67 -1.10
N PHE A 53 -0.05 0.80 -1.46
CA PHE A 53 1.04 0.95 -0.51
C PHE A 53 0.93 2.25 0.29
N VAL A 54 0.70 3.39 -0.37
CA VAL A 54 0.57 4.69 0.29
C VAL A 54 -0.63 4.70 1.25
N LEU A 55 -1.79 4.21 0.80
CA LEU A 55 -2.98 4.11 1.64
C LEU A 55 -2.75 3.18 2.83
N GLY A 56 -2.13 2.01 2.61
CA GLY A 56 -1.79 1.07 3.69
C GLY A 56 -0.84 1.68 4.73
N LEU A 57 0.15 2.45 4.28
CA LEU A 57 1.07 3.17 5.15
C LEU A 57 0.33 4.24 5.97
N LEU A 58 -0.50 5.06 5.32
CA LEU A 58 -1.30 6.09 5.98
C LEU A 58 -2.22 5.49 7.05
N VAL A 59 -2.94 4.41 6.73
CA VAL A 59 -3.81 3.71 7.68
C VAL A 59 -3.01 3.19 8.87
N THR A 60 -1.84 2.59 8.63
CA THR A 60 -0.98 2.04 9.69
C THR A 60 -0.47 3.14 10.63
N ILE A 61 -0.03 4.27 10.08
CA ILE A 61 0.45 5.43 10.84
C ILE A 61 -0.70 6.01 11.67
N LEU A 62 -1.86 6.28 11.05
CA LEU A 62 -3.02 6.85 11.71
C LEU A 62 -3.49 5.95 12.87
N TRP A 63 -3.56 4.65 12.62
CA TRP A 63 -3.94 3.67 13.65
C TRP A 63 -2.93 3.62 14.81
N ARG A 64 -1.63 3.75 14.51
CA ARG A 64 -0.58 3.82 15.55
C ARG A 64 -0.73 5.08 16.41
N ILE A 65 -1.04 6.23 15.81
CA ILE A 65 -1.30 7.49 16.52
C ILE A 65 -2.52 7.34 17.43
N ILE A 66 -3.65 6.87 16.90
CA ILE A 66 -4.90 6.68 17.68
C ILE A 66 -4.64 5.77 18.89
N ARG A 67 -3.96 4.63 18.71
CA ARG A 67 -3.65 3.71 19.81
C ARG A 67 -2.75 4.35 20.87
N ARG A 68 -1.78 5.17 20.48
CA ARG A 68 -0.91 5.88 21.43
C ARG A 68 -1.70 6.92 22.23
N SER A 69 -2.56 7.70 21.58
CA SER A 69 -3.39 8.71 22.24
C SER A 69 -4.36 8.09 23.26
N LYS A 70 -5.01 6.97 22.91
CA LYS A 70 -5.88 6.24 23.85
C LYS A 70 -5.12 5.72 25.08
N LYS A 71 -3.91 5.17 24.89
CA LYS A 71 -3.06 4.71 26.01
C LYS A 71 -2.61 5.87 26.90
N ALA A 72 -2.23 7.00 26.31
CA ALA A 72 -1.83 8.19 27.06
C ALA A 72 -2.98 8.74 27.91
N LEU A 73 -4.20 8.75 27.38
CA LEU A 73 -5.39 9.19 28.11
C LEU A 73 -5.76 8.23 29.26
N ALA A 74 -5.69 6.91 29.02
CA ALA A 74 -5.96 5.90 30.05
C ALA A 74 -4.97 5.97 31.22
N ASN A 75 -3.67 6.19 30.94
CA ASN A 75 -2.65 6.34 31.98
C ASN A 75 -2.82 7.62 32.82
N ARG A 76 -3.39 8.70 32.26
CA ARG A 76 -3.69 9.91 33.04
C ARG A 76 -4.83 9.67 34.03
N LYS A 77 -5.87 8.95 33.61
CA LYS A 77 -7.03 8.66 34.46
C LYS A 77 -6.71 7.77 35.67
N SER A 78 -5.71 6.89 35.57
CA SER A 78 -5.29 6.04 36.70
C SER A 78 -4.35 6.73 37.69
N GLN A 79 -3.82 7.91 37.36
CA GLN A 79 -2.98 8.70 38.28
C GLN A 79 -3.81 9.68 39.13
N GLU A 80 -5.09 9.88 38.80
CA GLU A 80 -6.03 10.75 39.51
C GLU A 80 -6.92 9.99 40.53
N THR A 81 -6.74 8.67 40.67
CA THR A 81 -7.40 7.79 41.66
C THR A 81 -6.38 7.20 42.61
#